data_AF-A0A1F6TL19-F1
#
_entry.id   AF-A0A1F6TL19-F1
#
_cell.length_a   1.000
_cell.length_b   1.000
_cell.length_c   1.000
_cell.angle_alpha   90.00
_cell.angle_beta   90.00
_cell.angle_gamma   90.00
#
_symmetry.space_group_name_H-M   'P 1'
#
loop_
_entity.id
_entity.type
_entity.pdbx_description
1 polymer ?
#
loop_
_entity_poly.entity_id
_entity_poly.type
_entity_poly.pdbx_seq_one_letter_code
_entity_poly.pdbx_strand_id
1 'polypeptide(L)'
;MKRIINIKTKEEVKFTKENLPLFVHGKEHSGASLLSITIASLLHSSRVKLCIFTAYPMAKEEFMKQVENPVNVYYLEDKKNISEALRFQTIIVQSGNIDLFIKIILNTVGMKDRIIFIKNIETIHVQILELVKSYTFMVSGDLDFNLLQNEFKNMTYNTKIFTSPMEGVIIPPLEKYQAFMKDNIGDRIIAVN
;
A
#
# COMPACT_ATOMS: atom_id res chain seq x y z
N MET A 1 -6.47 -11.61 -13.18
CA MET A 1 -5.89 -10.96 -11.99
C MET A 1 -4.37 -11.08 -12.04
N LYS A 2 -3.66 -9.98 -11.81
CA LYS A 2 -2.20 -9.97 -11.73
C LYS A 2 -1.73 -10.77 -10.52
N ARG A 3 -0.55 -11.37 -10.59
CA ARG A 3 0.07 -12.13 -9.51
C ARG A 3 1.46 -11.57 -9.21
N ILE A 4 1.99 -11.93 -8.05
CA ILE A 4 3.37 -11.62 -7.70
C ILE A 4 4.11 -12.94 -7.57
N ILE A 5 5.20 -13.11 -8.30
CA ILE A 5 5.96 -14.36 -8.34
C ILE A 5 7.37 -14.13 -7.79
N ASN A 6 7.92 -15.14 -7.11
CA ASN A 6 9.34 -15.22 -6.84
C ASN A 6 10.07 -15.59 -8.13
N ILE A 7 11.01 -14.75 -8.58
CA ILE A 7 11.68 -14.93 -9.88
C ILE A 7 12.50 -16.23 -9.92
N LYS A 8 13.06 -16.66 -8.78
CA LYS A 8 13.90 -17.85 -8.68
C LYS A 8 13.06 -19.13 -8.62
N THR A 9 12.07 -19.19 -7.74
CA THR A 9 11.26 -20.42 -7.54
C THR A 9 10.07 -20.53 -8.48
N LYS A 10 9.67 -19.43 -9.13
CA LYS A 10 8.45 -19.28 -9.93
C LYS A 10 7.15 -19.46 -9.14
N GLU A 11 7.23 -19.61 -7.83
CA GLU A 11 6.07 -19.71 -6.97
C GLU A 11 5.43 -18.34 -6.73
N GLU A 12 4.12 -18.37 -6.50
CA GLU A 12 3.35 -17.18 -6.15
C GLU A 12 3.67 -16.72 -4.72
N VAL A 13 3.98 -15.43 -4.57
CA VAL A 13 4.16 -14.78 -3.29
C VAL A 13 2.81 -14.32 -2.79
N LYS A 14 2.32 -14.98 -1.73
CA LYS A 14 1.04 -14.64 -1.09
C LYS A 14 1.27 -13.57 -0.03
N PHE A 15 0.56 -12.46 -0.14
CA PHE A 15 0.57 -11.40 0.87
C PHE A 15 -0.58 -11.62 1.86
N THR A 16 -0.23 -11.67 3.14
CA THR A 16 -1.17 -11.84 4.25
C THR A 16 -0.96 -10.74 5.30
N LYS A 17 -1.70 -10.81 6.42
CA LYS A 17 -1.49 -9.88 7.54
C LYS A 17 -0.11 -10.01 8.19
N GLU A 18 0.55 -11.16 8.08
CA GLU A 18 1.89 -11.39 8.65
C GLU A 18 2.97 -10.56 7.95
N ASN A 19 2.74 -10.18 6.69
CA ASN A 19 3.64 -9.33 5.93
C ASN A 19 3.57 -7.84 6.36
N LEU A 20 2.63 -7.47 7.23
CA LEU A 20 2.37 -6.10 7.64
C LEU A 20 2.98 -5.80 9.02
N PRO A 21 3.50 -4.58 9.25
CA PRO A 21 3.47 -3.44 8.35
C PRO A 21 4.39 -3.58 7.13
N LEU A 22 3.94 -3.06 5.97
CA LEU A 22 4.63 -3.23 4.69
C LEU A 22 5.04 -1.90 4.09
N PHE A 23 6.27 -1.83 3.59
CA PHE A 23 6.81 -0.68 2.87
C PHE A 23 7.18 -1.04 1.44
N VAL A 24 6.73 -0.25 0.47
CA VAL A 24 7.18 -0.34 -0.93
C VAL A 24 7.83 0.98 -1.36
N HIS A 25 9.15 0.99 -1.45
CA HIS A 25 9.90 2.09 -2.03
C HIS A 25 10.04 1.92 -3.54
N GLY A 26 9.88 3.02 -4.27
CA GLY A 26 10.38 3.10 -5.63
C GLY A 26 10.26 4.49 -6.24
N LYS A 27 11.28 4.86 -7.01
CA LYS A 27 11.32 6.06 -7.84
C LYS A 27 10.25 6.03 -8.92
N GLU A 28 9.97 7.19 -9.50
CA GLU A 28 9.07 7.29 -10.65
C GLU A 28 9.46 6.29 -11.75
N HIS A 29 8.46 5.68 -12.38
CA HIS A 29 8.61 4.65 -13.42
C HIS A 29 9.31 3.33 -13.02
N SER A 30 9.70 3.14 -11.75
CA SER A 30 10.33 1.88 -11.29
C SER A 30 9.35 0.69 -11.18
N GLY A 31 8.05 0.95 -11.20
CA GLY A 31 7.01 -0.07 -11.03
C GLY A 31 6.43 -0.19 -9.62
N ALA A 32 6.89 0.60 -8.64
CA ALA A 32 6.35 0.61 -7.28
C ALA A 32 4.83 0.84 -7.23
N SER A 33 4.29 1.74 -8.07
CA SER A 33 2.86 2.00 -8.15
C SER A 33 2.08 0.75 -8.59
N LEU A 34 2.56 0.06 -9.63
CA LEU A 34 1.91 -1.16 -10.12
C LEU A 34 1.97 -2.27 -9.05
N LEU A 35 3.15 -2.47 -8.46
CA LEU A 35 3.37 -3.51 -7.45
C LEU A 35 2.52 -3.29 -6.19
N SER A 36 2.52 -2.08 -5.64
CA SER A 36 1.77 -1.77 -4.42
C SER A 36 0.25 -1.89 -4.61
N ILE A 37 -0.27 -1.46 -5.76
CA ILE A 37 -1.68 -1.70 -6.12
C ILE A 37 -1.98 -3.19 -6.31
N THR A 38 -1.03 -3.95 -6.89
CA THR A 38 -1.18 -5.41 -7.02
C THR A 38 -1.22 -6.10 -5.66
N ILE A 39 -0.39 -5.69 -4.70
CA ILE A 39 -0.46 -6.20 -3.32
C ILE A 39 -1.82 -5.86 -2.70
N ALA A 40 -2.30 -4.63 -2.85
CA ALA A 40 -3.60 -4.23 -2.33
C ALA A 40 -4.76 -5.02 -2.97
N SER A 41 -4.71 -5.29 -4.28
CA SER A 41 -5.75 -6.07 -4.97
C SER A 41 -5.73 -7.54 -4.52
N LEU A 42 -4.55 -8.13 -4.30
CA LEU A 42 -4.41 -9.49 -3.76
C LEU A 42 -4.93 -9.60 -2.31
N LEU A 43 -4.66 -8.59 -1.47
CA LEU A 43 -5.22 -8.51 -0.11
C LEU A 43 -6.75 -8.40 -0.16
N HIS A 44 -7.29 -7.60 -1.08
CA HIS A 44 -8.73 -7.52 -1.31
C HIS A 44 -9.31 -8.87 -1.76
N SER A 45 -8.71 -9.54 -2.73
CA SER A 45 -9.16 -10.87 -3.18
C SER A 45 -9.11 -11.91 -2.05
N SER A 46 -8.20 -11.74 -1.09
CA SER A 46 -8.10 -12.54 0.13
C SER A 46 -9.08 -12.12 1.24
N ARG A 47 -10.10 -11.31 0.91
CA ARG A 47 -11.14 -10.80 1.82
C ARG A 47 -10.62 -9.90 2.95
N VAL A 48 -9.42 -9.35 2.81
CA VAL A 48 -8.88 -8.41 3.79
C VAL A 48 -9.55 -7.05 3.61
N LYS A 49 -9.95 -6.43 4.74
CA LYS A 49 -10.54 -5.09 4.73
C LYS A 49 -9.45 -4.03 4.56
N LEU A 50 -9.65 -3.11 3.63
CA LEU A 50 -8.70 -2.07 3.29
C LEU A 50 -9.33 -0.68 3.44
N CYS A 51 -8.51 0.30 3.79
CA CYS A 51 -8.78 1.72 3.58
C CYS A 51 -7.60 2.31 2.82
N ILE A 52 -7.82 2.67 1.56
CA ILE A 52 -6.80 3.12 0.63
C ILE A 52 -6.89 4.64 0.50
N PHE A 53 -5.76 5.31 0.66
CA PHE A 53 -5.59 6.72 0.39
C PHE A 53 -4.39 6.95 -0.54
N THR A 54 -4.58 7.87 -1.47
CA THR A 54 -3.62 8.21 -2.52
C THR A 54 -3.80 9.68 -2.87
N ALA A 55 -2.72 10.39 -3.20
CA ALA A 55 -2.84 11.75 -3.71
C ALA A 55 -3.45 11.79 -5.13
N TYR A 56 -3.30 10.72 -5.91
CA TYR A 56 -3.65 10.70 -7.33
C TYR A 56 -4.75 9.67 -7.68
N PRO A 57 -5.69 10.02 -8.59
CA PRO A 57 -6.82 9.16 -8.96
C PRO A 57 -6.42 7.92 -9.76
N MET A 58 -5.30 7.94 -10.49
CA MET A 58 -4.84 6.81 -11.30
C MET A 58 -4.67 5.51 -10.50
N ALA A 59 -4.32 5.62 -9.22
CA ALA A 59 -4.18 4.46 -8.34
C ALA A 59 -5.52 3.76 -8.06
N LYS A 60 -6.62 4.52 -7.97
CA LYS A 60 -7.99 3.96 -7.89
C LYS A 60 -8.31 3.21 -9.16
N GLU A 61 -8.10 3.81 -10.33
CA GLU A 61 -8.41 3.18 -11.61
C GLU A 61 -7.63 1.88 -11.80
N GLU A 62 -6.34 1.88 -11.48
CA GLU A 62 -5.51 0.69 -11.57
C GLU A 62 -5.94 -0.40 -10.59
N PHE A 63 -6.34 -0.03 -9.37
CA PHE A 63 -6.89 -0.98 -8.40
C PHE A 63 -8.19 -1.61 -8.92
N MET A 64 -9.10 -0.80 -9.46
CA MET A 64 -10.38 -1.27 -9.99
C MET A 64 -10.20 -2.20 -11.20
N LYS A 65 -9.16 -2.01 -12.01
CA LYS A 65 -8.82 -2.92 -13.13
C LYS A 65 -8.32 -4.30 -12.66
N GLN A 66 -7.82 -4.41 -11.42
CA GLN A 66 -7.19 -5.63 -10.92
C GLN A 66 -8.09 -6.45 -10.00
N VAL A 67 -9.10 -5.84 -9.37
CA VAL A 67 -10.06 -6.56 -8.52
C VAL A 67 -11.09 -7.29 -9.36
N GLU A 68 -11.31 -8.57 -9.06
CA GLU A 68 -12.30 -9.39 -9.77
C GLU A 68 -13.74 -9.06 -9.34
N ASN A 69 -13.93 -8.60 -8.11
CA ASN A 69 -15.25 -8.27 -7.56
C ASN A 69 -15.34 -6.82 -7.05
N PRO A 70 -15.56 -5.85 -7.94
CA PRO A 70 -15.59 -4.43 -7.58
C PRO A 70 -16.78 -4.04 -6.68
N VAL A 71 -17.80 -4.89 -6.52
CA VAL A 71 -19.01 -4.54 -5.74
C VAL A 71 -18.74 -4.35 -4.24
N ASN A 72 -17.62 -4.90 -3.73
CA ASN A 72 -17.19 -4.74 -2.35
C ASN A 72 -16.18 -3.60 -2.14
N VAL A 73 -16.08 -2.71 -3.13
CA VAL A 73 -15.25 -1.51 -3.09
C VAL A 73 -16.15 -0.28 -3.04
N TYR A 74 -15.96 0.57 -2.03
CA TYR A 74 -16.65 1.85 -1.90
C TYR A 74 -15.69 3.00 -2.19
N TYR A 75 -16.10 3.94 -3.03
CA TYR A 75 -15.38 5.18 -3.24
C TYR A 75 -16.00 6.29 -2.40
N LEU A 76 -15.26 6.75 -1.39
CA LEU A 76 -15.74 7.73 -0.43
C LEU A 76 -15.38 9.15 -0.88
N GLU A 77 -16.38 9.93 -1.28
CA GLU A 77 -16.24 11.32 -1.74
C GLU A 77 -16.73 12.37 -0.73
N ASP A 78 -17.64 12.00 0.18
CA ASP A 78 -18.21 12.91 1.18
C ASP A 78 -18.21 12.27 2.58
N LYS A 79 -17.92 13.08 3.60
CA LYS A 79 -17.97 12.70 5.02
C LYS A 79 -19.33 12.13 5.45
N LYS A 80 -20.43 12.55 4.81
CA LYS A 80 -21.78 12.05 5.10
C LYS A 80 -21.93 10.56 4.82
N ASN A 81 -21.12 10.02 3.91
CA ASN A 81 -21.16 8.61 3.50
C ASN A 81 -20.21 7.70 4.29
N ILE A 82 -19.50 8.21 5.31
CA ILE A 82 -18.55 7.40 6.09
C ILE A 82 -19.24 6.16 6.68
N SER A 83 -20.42 6.32 7.30
CA SER A 83 -21.14 5.19 7.91
C SER A 83 -21.54 4.11 6.90
N GLU A 84 -21.82 4.49 5.66
CA GLU A 84 -22.12 3.57 4.58
C GLU A 84 -20.85 2.86 4.08
N ALA A 85 -19.78 3.62 3.83
CA ALA A 85 -18.49 3.11 3.37
C ALA A 85 -17.93 2.01 4.29
N LEU A 86 -18.14 2.14 5.60
CA LEU A 86 -17.71 1.16 6.60
C LEU A 86 -18.31 -0.24 6.43
N ARG A 87 -19.38 -0.39 5.65
CA ARG A 87 -19.99 -1.70 5.31
C ARG A 87 -19.22 -2.46 4.23
N PHE A 88 -18.38 -1.77 3.46
CA PHE A 88 -17.65 -2.35 2.33
C PHE A 88 -16.30 -2.90 2.75
N GLN A 89 -15.81 -3.89 2.02
CA GLN A 89 -14.53 -4.51 2.33
C GLN A 89 -13.37 -3.54 2.09
N THR A 90 -13.35 -2.89 0.93
CA THR A 90 -12.35 -1.87 0.60
C THR A 90 -13.00 -0.51 0.51
N ILE A 91 -12.40 0.47 1.17
CA ILE A 91 -12.77 1.88 1.04
C ILE A 91 -11.61 2.57 0.33
N ILE A 92 -11.91 3.27 -0.76
CA ILE A 92 -10.96 4.14 -1.43
C ILE A 92 -11.41 5.57 -1.14
N VAL A 93 -10.61 6.31 -0.39
CA VAL A 93 -10.90 7.72 -0.09
C VAL A 93 -10.61 8.57 -1.31
N GLN A 94 -11.43 9.61 -1.53
CA GLN A 94 -11.21 10.60 -2.59
C GLN A 94 -9.74 11.07 -2.60
N SER A 95 -9.13 10.99 -3.78
CA SER A 95 -7.71 11.28 -3.93
C SER A 95 -7.37 12.71 -3.51
N GLY A 96 -6.31 12.86 -2.71
CA GLY A 96 -5.88 14.16 -2.19
C GLY A 96 -6.76 14.77 -1.08
N ASN A 97 -7.91 14.16 -0.75
CA ASN A 97 -8.79 14.67 0.31
C ASN A 97 -8.33 14.20 1.70
N ILE A 98 -7.30 14.87 2.22
CA ILE A 98 -6.69 14.57 3.53
C ILE A 98 -7.71 14.69 4.66
N ASP A 99 -8.57 15.71 4.64
CA ASP A 99 -9.60 15.91 5.68
C ASP A 99 -10.58 14.75 5.76
N LEU A 100 -11.01 14.23 4.61
CA LEU A 100 -11.90 13.08 4.54
C LEU A 100 -11.20 11.82 5.04
N PHE A 101 -9.93 11.64 4.66
CA PHE A 101 -9.12 10.53 5.16
C PHE A 101 -8.97 10.55 6.68
N ILE A 102 -8.61 11.70 7.27
CA ILE A 102 -8.51 11.84 8.73
C ILE A 102 -9.84 11.51 9.39
N LYS A 103 -10.96 12.05 8.87
CA LYS A 103 -12.30 11.81 9.44
C LYS A 103 -12.69 10.34 9.45
N ILE A 104 -12.42 9.60 8.37
CA ILE A 104 -12.72 8.17 8.36
C ILE A 104 -11.80 7.38 9.28
N ILE A 105 -10.51 7.69 9.33
CA ILE A 105 -9.56 6.97 10.20
C ILE A 105 -9.88 7.19 11.69
N LEU A 106 -10.34 8.38 12.07
CA LEU A 106 -10.78 8.66 13.44
C LEU A 106 -12.07 7.91 13.84
N ASN A 107 -12.75 7.24 12.91
CA ASN A 107 -13.85 6.32 13.20
C ASN A 107 -13.30 4.96 13.70
N THR A 108 -12.85 4.93 14.95
CA THR A 108 -12.06 3.81 15.52
C THR A 108 -12.72 2.44 15.42
N VAL A 109 -14.04 2.35 15.63
CA VAL A 109 -14.78 1.06 15.61
C VAL A 109 -14.74 0.42 14.21
N GLY A 110 -14.97 1.20 13.16
CA GLY A 110 -15.01 0.69 11.78
C GLY A 110 -13.64 0.46 11.15
N MET A 111 -12.59 1.02 11.75
CA MET A 111 -11.24 1.06 11.17
C MET A 111 -10.25 0.08 11.79
N LYS A 112 -10.47 -0.38 13.03
CA LYS A 112 -9.53 -1.24 13.76
C LYS A 112 -9.11 -2.51 13.00
N ASP A 113 -10.03 -3.11 12.25
CA ASP A 113 -9.77 -4.35 11.49
C ASP A 113 -9.26 -4.12 10.06
N ARG A 114 -9.10 -2.86 9.65
CA ARG A 114 -8.70 -2.49 8.29
C ARG A 114 -7.20 -2.26 8.21
N ILE A 115 -6.60 -2.69 7.11
CA ILE A 115 -5.27 -2.24 6.76
C ILE A 115 -5.39 -0.86 6.15
N ILE A 116 -4.59 0.08 6.66
CA ILE A 116 -4.48 1.41 6.08
C ILE A 116 -3.41 1.38 5.01
N PHE A 117 -3.79 1.56 3.76
CA PHE A 117 -2.84 1.65 2.66
C PHE A 117 -2.69 3.10 2.21
N ILE A 118 -1.50 3.66 2.41
CA ILE A 118 -1.13 5.00 1.96
C ILE A 118 -0.21 4.87 0.76
N LYS A 119 -0.65 5.37 -0.39
CA LYS A 119 0.16 5.51 -1.58
C LYS A 119 0.58 6.96 -1.76
N ASN A 120 1.75 7.15 -2.37
CA ASN A 120 2.40 8.43 -2.59
C ASN A 120 2.85 9.06 -1.27
N ILE A 121 3.68 8.32 -0.52
CA ILE A 121 4.15 8.81 0.79
C ILE A 121 4.86 10.16 0.71
N GLU A 122 5.48 10.50 -0.42
CA GLU A 122 6.06 11.81 -0.68
C GLU A 122 5.10 12.98 -0.42
N THR A 123 3.78 12.77 -0.52
CA THR A 123 2.76 13.80 -0.28
C THR A 123 2.23 13.81 1.17
N ILE A 124 2.80 13.00 2.06
CA ILE A 124 2.25 12.77 3.40
C ILE A 124 2.94 13.66 4.43
N HIS A 125 2.12 14.24 5.31
CA HIS A 125 2.55 15.09 6.42
C HIS A 125 2.52 14.35 7.77
N VAL A 126 3.16 14.93 8.78
CA VAL A 126 3.40 14.30 10.09
C VAL A 126 2.11 13.81 10.76
N GLN A 127 1.02 14.57 10.66
CA GLN A 127 -0.28 14.23 11.26
C GLN A 127 -0.83 12.89 10.74
N ILE A 128 -0.65 12.62 9.44
CA ILE A 128 -1.10 11.39 8.82
C ILE A 128 -0.22 10.23 9.24
N LEU A 129 1.09 10.45 9.31
CA LEU A 129 2.04 9.43 9.74
C LEU A 129 1.74 8.94 11.16
N GLU A 130 1.54 9.87 12.11
CA GLU A 130 1.20 9.54 13.50
C GLU A 130 -0.11 8.77 13.60
N LEU A 131 -1.10 9.15 12.80
CA LEU A 131 -2.38 8.46 12.76
C LEU A 131 -2.24 7.02 12.23
N VAL A 132 -1.47 6.83 11.15
CA VAL A 132 -1.26 5.53 10.48
C VAL A 132 -0.50 4.55 11.39
N LYS A 133 0.46 5.03 12.20
CA LYS A 133 1.22 4.20 13.15
C LYS A 133 0.36 3.45 14.16
N SER A 134 -0.86 3.91 14.42
CA SER A 134 -1.80 3.28 15.36
C SER A 134 -2.57 2.09 14.77
N TYR A 135 -2.37 1.78 13.48
CA TYR A 135 -3.09 0.74 12.75
C TYR A 135 -2.14 -0.28 12.13
N THR A 136 -2.68 -1.39 11.61
CA THR A 136 -1.93 -2.19 10.63
C THR A 136 -1.89 -1.43 9.32
N PHE A 137 -0.71 -1.25 8.72
CA PHE A 137 -0.58 -0.39 7.55
C PHE A 137 0.32 -0.95 6.46
N MET A 138 0.12 -0.38 5.28
CA MET A 138 0.98 -0.49 4.12
C MET A 138 1.26 0.92 3.61
N VAL A 139 2.49 1.20 3.24
CA VAL A 139 2.91 2.51 2.71
C VAL A 139 3.71 2.30 1.42
N SER A 140 3.48 3.16 0.42
CA SER A 140 4.22 3.10 -0.84
C SER A 140 4.47 4.48 -1.44
N GLY A 141 5.67 4.69 -1.98
CA GLY A 141 6.02 5.89 -2.73
C GLY A 141 7.53 6.06 -2.84
N ASP A 142 7.93 7.26 -3.26
CA ASP A 142 9.34 7.61 -3.34
C ASP A 142 9.76 8.29 -2.04
N LEU A 143 10.47 7.53 -1.21
CA LEU A 143 10.88 8.02 0.10
C LEU A 143 11.91 9.16 -0.02
N ASP A 144 12.71 9.19 -1.09
CA ASP A 144 13.76 10.20 -1.27
C ASP A 144 13.18 11.63 -1.41
N PHE A 145 11.89 11.76 -1.79
CA PHE A 145 11.17 13.04 -1.90
C PHE A 145 10.31 13.39 -0.68
N ASN A 146 10.24 12.52 0.33
CA ASN A 146 9.45 12.80 1.52
C ASN A 146 10.25 13.61 2.56
N LEU A 147 9.63 14.58 3.23
CA LEU A 147 10.29 15.37 4.28
C LEU A 147 10.46 14.62 5.61
N LEU A 148 9.75 13.51 5.79
CA LEU A 148 9.73 12.63 6.97
C LEU A 148 10.52 11.33 6.71
N GLN A 149 11.57 11.42 5.90
CA GLN A 149 12.41 10.30 5.49
C GLN A 149 12.89 9.46 6.68
N ASN A 150 13.36 10.15 7.72
CA ASN A 150 13.93 9.49 8.90
C ASN A 150 12.86 8.74 9.69
N GLU A 151 11.67 9.30 9.82
CA GLU A 151 10.54 8.71 10.50
C GLU A 151 10.10 7.43 9.80
N PHE A 152 9.95 7.46 8.47
CA PHE A 152 9.65 6.25 7.69
C PHE A 152 10.78 5.22 7.74
N LYS A 153 12.06 5.64 7.70
CA LYS A 153 13.23 4.73 7.81
C LYS A 153 13.26 4.01 9.17
N ASN A 154 12.91 4.72 10.25
CA ASN A 154 12.95 4.24 11.63
C ASN A 154 11.70 3.43 12.05
N MET A 155 10.67 3.38 11.23
CA MET A 155 9.50 2.54 11.50
C MET A 155 9.84 1.05 11.38
N THR A 156 9.11 0.24 12.15
CA THR A 156 9.20 -1.21 12.08
C THR A 156 8.28 -1.72 10.97
N TYR A 157 8.83 -2.57 10.11
CA TYR A 157 8.12 -3.22 9.02
C TYR A 157 8.44 -4.71 9.04
N ASN A 158 7.43 -5.54 8.84
CA ASN A 158 7.63 -6.97 8.63
C ASN A 158 8.13 -7.23 7.21
N THR A 159 7.76 -6.37 6.26
CA THR A 159 8.15 -6.48 4.85
C THR A 159 8.61 -5.13 4.31
N LYS A 160 9.78 -5.11 3.66
CA LYS A 160 10.26 -3.97 2.86
C LYS A 160 10.48 -4.42 1.43
N ILE A 161 9.98 -3.66 0.47
CA ILE A 161 10.09 -3.95 -0.96
C ILE A 161 10.67 -2.74 -1.67
N PHE A 162 11.64 -2.97 -2.55
CA PHE A 162 12.36 -1.93 -3.28
C PHE A 162 12.29 -2.24 -4.78
N THR A 163 11.67 -1.37 -5.57
CA THR A 163 11.72 -1.42 -7.04
C THR A 163 12.82 -0.54 -7.62
N SER A 164 13.46 0.27 -6.78
CA SER A 164 14.64 1.07 -7.10
C SER A 164 15.54 1.21 -5.87
N PRO A 165 16.83 1.58 -6.05
CA PRO A 165 17.71 1.90 -4.92
C PRO A 165 17.16 3.06 -4.08
N MET A 166 17.35 2.95 -2.77
CA MET A 166 17.04 3.96 -1.76
C MET A 166 18.31 4.28 -0.98
N GLU A 167 18.47 5.52 -0.52
CA GLU A 167 19.63 5.91 0.27
C GLU A 167 19.82 5.00 1.50
N GLY A 168 21.05 4.50 1.68
CA GLY A 168 21.41 3.61 2.78
C GLY A 168 20.95 2.15 2.62
N VAL A 169 20.34 1.78 1.49
CA VAL A 169 19.91 0.40 1.22
C VAL A 169 20.55 -0.12 -0.06
N ILE A 170 21.32 -1.20 0.08
CA ILE A 170 21.91 -1.94 -1.04
C ILE A 170 20.88 -2.98 -1.51
N ILE A 171 20.58 -2.96 -2.81
CA ILE A 171 19.70 -3.92 -3.48
C ILE A 171 20.43 -4.49 -4.73
N PRO A 172 20.13 -5.73 -5.15
CA PRO A 172 20.71 -6.29 -6.37
C PRO A 172 20.19 -5.54 -7.63
N PRO A 173 20.84 -5.69 -8.79
CA PRO A 173 20.29 -5.23 -10.06
C PRO A 173 18.91 -5.83 -10.31
N LEU A 174 17.97 -5.01 -10.76
CA LEU A 174 16.59 -5.39 -11.03
C LEU A 174 16.25 -5.13 -12.51
N GLU A 175 15.57 -6.08 -13.14
CA GLU A 175 14.95 -5.83 -14.45
C GLU A 175 13.64 -5.04 -14.28
N LYS A 176 13.06 -4.60 -15.40
CA LYS A 176 11.79 -3.90 -15.41
C LYS A 176 10.69 -4.74 -14.74
N TYR A 177 9.94 -4.12 -13.82
CA TYR A 177 8.88 -4.75 -13.01
C TYR A 177 9.35 -5.80 -11.98
N GLN A 178 10.66 -5.95 -11.79
CA GLN A 178 11.20 -6.69 -10.65
C GLN A 178 11.29 -5.79 -9.43
N ALA A 179 11.24 -6.43 -8.25
CA ALA A 179 11.40 -5.78 -6.97
C ALA A 179 12.22 -6.68 -6.05
N PHE A 180 13.05 -6.06 -5.21
CA PHE A 180 13.74 -6.75 -4.14
C PHE A 180 12.91 -6.69 -2.86
N MET A 181 12.53 -7.85 -2.34
CA MET A 181 11.73 -8.01 -1.14
C MET A 181 12.58 -8.55 0.01
N LYS A 182 12.47 -7.91 1.17
CA LYS A 182 13.02 -8.35 2.44
C LYS A 182 11.87 -8.57 3.43
N ASP A 183 11.81 -9.75 4.03
CA ASP A 183 10.87 -10.09 5.10
C ASP A 183 11.48 -11.14 6.04
N ASN A 184 10.65 -11.74 6.90
CA ASN A 184 11.04 -12.78 7.85
C ASN A 184 11.49 -14.10 7.22
N ILE A 185 11.12 -14.38 5.96
CA ILE A 185 11.57 -15.59 5.23
C ILE A 185 12.96 -15.33 4.64
N GLY A 186 13.23 -14.08 4.26
CA GLY A 186 14.52 -13.61 3.78
C GLY A 186 14.44 -12.88 2.45
N ASP A 187 15.61 -12.60 1.91
CA ASP A 187 15.79 -11.74 0.74
C ASP A 187 15.44 -12.48 -0.56
N ARG A 188 14.57 -11.90 -1.40
CA ARG A 188 14.18 -12.47 -2.70
C ARG A 188 13.82 -11.41 -3.74
N ILE A 189 13.96 -11.78 -5.01
CA ILE A 189 13.49 -10.97 -6.14
C ILE A 189 12.10 -11.45 -6.53
N ILE A 190 11.15 -10.52 -6.59
CA ILE A 190 9.76 -10.76 -6.98
C ILE A 190 9.42 -9.94 -8.23
N ALA A 191 8.39 -10.34 -8.97
CA ALA A 191 7.87 -9.54 -10.07
C ALA A 191 6.36 -9.66 -10.20
N VAL A 192 5.75 -8.62 -10.77
CA VAL A 192 4.33 -8.64 -11.16
C VAL A 192 4.19 -9.40 -12.48
N ASN A 193 3.32 -10.41 -12.52
CA ASN A 193 2.96 -11.19 -13.71
C ASN A 193 1.47 -11.00 -14.02
#